data_AF-A0A2V6EAG5-F1
#
_entry.id   AF-A0A2V6EAG5-F1
#
_cell.length_a   1.000
_cell.length_b   1.000
_cell.length_c   1.000
_cell.angle_alpha   90.00
_cell.angle_beta   90.00
_cell.angle_gamma   90.00
#
_symmetry.space_group_name_H-M   'P 1'
#
loop_
_entity.id
_entity.type
_entity.pdbx_description
1 polymer ?
#
loop_
_entity_poly.entity_id
_entity_poly.type
_entity_poly.pdbx_seq_one_letter_code
_entity_poly.pdbx_strand_id
1 'polypeptide(L)'
;LSAGAVLQPLRTVLPVSEHEGFLGVMPACGRALGAKLVTFYPQNKAIPTHHAMILLFRPETGEPLAVMDGRLITEMRTAAVSAVATKLLARADTKVLTILGSGVQARSHLGALRLVREFTEVRVWSPGNADRFAR
;
A
#
# COMPACT_ATOMS: atom_id res chain seq x y z
N LEU A 1 -13.41 -3.29 -11.97
CA LEU A 1 -14.06 -2.98 -10.67
C LEU A 1 -15.30 -2.09 -10.86
N SER A 2 -15.26 -0.76 -10.94
CA SER A 2 -16.50 0.03 -11.15
C SER A 2 -17.04 0.01 -12.60
N ALA A 3 -16.15 0.02 -13.59
CA ALA A 3 -16.50 -0.01 -15.01
C ALA A 3 -16.43 -1.42 -15.65
N GLY A 4 -16.33 -2.49 -14.86
CA GLY A 4 -16.23 -3.88 -15.37
C GLY A 4 -14.91 -4.27 -16.06
N ALA A 5 -14.04 -3.33 -16.45
CA ALA A 5 -12.84 -3.59 -17.24
C ALA A 5 -11.63 -4.24 -16.50
N VAL A 6 -11.78 -4.65 -15.24
CA VAL A 6 -10.70 -5.25 -14.44
C VAL A 6 -11.26 -6.42 -13.66
N LEU A 7 -10.66 -7.59 -13.87
CA LEU A 7 -10.87 -8.80 -13.09
C LEU A 7 -9.83 -8.85 -11.97
N GLN A 8 -10.30 -8.83 -10.72
CA GLN A 8 -9.44 -8.94 -9.55
C GLN A 8 -10.15 -9.85 -8.55
N PRO A 9 -9.85 -11.16 -8.51
CA PRO A 9 -10.46 -12.06 -7.56
C PRO A 9 -10.06 -11.70 -6.12
N LEU A 10 -10.77 -12.30 -5.16
CA LEU A 10 -10.37 -12.22 -3.77
C LEU A 10 -8.94 -12.75 -3.60
N ARG A 11 -8.11 -12.03 -2.84
CA ARG A 11 -6.75 -12.47 -2.54
C ARG A 11 -6.77 -13.81 -1.80
N THR A 12 -5.80 -14.67 -2.12
CA THR A 12 -5.52 -15.87 -1.35
C THR A 12 -4.52 -15.53 -0.25
N VAL A 13 -4.74 -16.04 0.96
CA VAL A 13 -3.81 -15.91 2.08
C VAL A 13 -3.44 -17.30 2.55
N LEU A 14 -2.16 -17.61 2.49
CA LEU A 14 -1.56 -18.82 3.04
C LEU A 14 -0.92 -18.46 4.40
N PRO A 15 -1.51 -18.86 5.53
CA PRO A 15 -0.88 -18.64 6.83
C PRO A 15 0.39 -19.47 6.95
N VAL A 16 1.41 -18.89 7.58
CA VAL A 16 2.67 -19.55 7.96
C VAL A 16 2.73 -19.53 9.48
N SER A 17 1.80 -20.27 10.10
CA SER A 17 1.47 -20.15 11.53
C SER A 17 2.66 -20.38 12.45
N GLU A 18 3.55 -21.32 12.12
CA GLU A 18 4.77 -21.61 12.90
C GLU A 18 5.71 -20.40 13.03
N HIS A 19 5.63 -19.46 12.09
CA HIS A 19 6.45 -18.26 12.07
C HIS A 19 5.63 -16.97 12.26
N GLU A 20 4.39 -17.10 12.75
CA GLU A 20 3.47 -15.98 13.02
C GLU A 20 3.29 -15.02 11.83
N GLY A 21 3.37 -15.54 10.60
CA GLY A 21 3.30 -14.75 9.38
C GLY A 21 2.30 -15.29 8.36
N PHE A 22 2.23 -14.64 7.20
CA PHE A 22 1.47 -15.16 6.05
C PHE A 22 2.11 -14.77 4.71
N LEU A 23 1.78 -15.56 3.68
CA LEU A 23 1.96 -15.22 2.26
C LEU A 23 0.59 -14.86 1.65
N GLY A 24 0.48 -13.68 1.06
CA GLY A 24 -0.68 -13.23 0.30
C GLY A 24 -0.41 -13.23 -1.20
N VAL A 25 -1.35 -13.75 -1.97
CA VAL A 25 -1.33 -13.75 -3.44
C VAL A 25 -2.48 -12.89 -3.94
N MET A 26 -2.15 -11.86 -4.72
CA MET A 26 -3.10 -10.86 -5.20
C MET A 26 -3.01 -10.72 -6.73
N PRO A 27 -3.66 -11.61 -7.51
CA PRO A 27 -3.66 -11.52 -8.97
C PRO A 27 -4.69 -10.50 -9.47
N ALA A 28 -4.43 -9.92 -10.63
CA ALA A 28 -5.38 -9.08 -11.35
C ALA A 28 -5.13 -9.16 -12.87
N CYS A 29 -6.20 -9.00 -13.64
CA CYS A 29 -6.17 -8.88 -15.09
C CYS A 29 -7.00 -7.67 -15.54
N GLY A 30 -6.41 -6.85 -16.40
CA GLY A 30 -7.03 -5.66 -17.00
C GLY A 30 -6.15 -5.18 -18.14
N ARG A 31 -5.69 -3.93 -18.10
CA ARG A 31 -4.66 -3.43 -19.03
C ARG A 31 -3.30 -4.13 -18.89
N ALA A 32 -3.10 -4.85 -17.79
CA ALA A 32 -1.94 -5.68 -17.53
C ALA A 32 -2.41 -6.96 -16.84
N LEU A 33 -1.68 -8.06 -17.05
CA LEU A 33 -1.82 -9.30 -16.31
C LEU A 33 -0.67 -9.38 -15.31
N GLY A 34 -0.99 -9.61 -14.04
CA GLY A 34 0.03 -9.68 -13.02
C GLY A 34 -0.46 -10.19 -11.69
N ALA A 35 0.49 -10.40 -10.79
CA ALA A 35 0.22 -10.74 -9.42
C ALA A 35 1.19 -10.03 -8.49
N LYS A 36 0.68 -9.59 -7.34
CA LYS A 36 1.54 -9.24 -6.21
C LYS A 36 1.59 -10.41 -5.24
N LEU A 37 2.81 -10.83 -4.93
CA LEU A 37 3.10 -11.68 -3.78
C LEU A 37 3.54 -10.79 -2.64
N VAL A 38 2.96 -10.97 -1.45
CA VAL A 38 3.32 -10.19 -0.27
C VAL A 38 3.44 -11.10 0.92
N THR A 39 4.52 -10.98 1.68
CA THR A 39 4.61 -11.59 3.00
C THR A 39 4.41 -10.54 4.08
N PHE A 40 3.78 -10.96 5.17
CA PHE A 40 3.65 -10.14 6.36
C PHE A 40 4.11 -10.93 7.58
N TYR A 41 5.10 -10.38 8.27
CA TYR A 41 5.71 -10.94 9.47
C TYR A 41 5.79 -9.83 10.53
N PRO A 42 4.81 -9.72 11.44
CA PRO A 42 4.71 -8.62 12.41
C PRO A 42 5.87 -8.59 13.42
N GLN A 43 6.54 -9.73 13.64
CA GLN A 43 7.65 -9.84 14.57
C GLN A 43 8.99 -9.33 14.01
N ASN A 44 9.08 -9.04 12.71
CA ASN A 44 10.30 -8.48 12.13
C ASN A 44 10.64 -7.12 12.78
N LYS A 45 11.78 -7.06 13.47
CA LYS A 45 12.31 -5.82 14.10
C LYS A 45 13.48 -5.22 13.32
N ALA A 46 14.38 -6.06 12.81
CA ALA A 46 15.59 -5.64 12.09
C ALA A 46 15.36 -5.40 10.59
N ILE A 47 14.30 -5.98 10.04
CA ILE A 47 13.90 -5.86 8.63
C ILE A 47 12.42 -5.43 8.54
N PRO A 48 11.93 -4.98 7.38
CA PRO A 48 10.52 -4.61 7.22
C PRO A 48 9.56 -5.75 7.59
N THR A 49 8.38 -5.40 8.12
CA THR A 49 7.31 -6.37 8.38
C THR A 49 6.61 -6.84 7.12
N HIS A 50 6.75 -6.10 6.02
CA HIS A 50 6.18 -6.43 4.72
C HIS A 50 7.29 -6.55 3.68
N HIS A 51 7.31 -7.66 2.96
CA HIS A 51 8.08 -7.81 1.74
C HIS A 51 7.11 -8.14 0.61
N ALA A 52 7.40 -7.68 -0.60
CA ALA A 52 6.53 -7.96 -1.73
C ALA A 52 7.31 -8.08 -3.02
N MET A 53 6.75 -8.83 -3.95
CA MET A 53 7.18 -8.90 -5.34
C MET A 53 5.98 -8.65 -6.24
N ILE A 54 6.21 -7.99 -7.37
CA ILE A 54 5.21 -7.81 -8.42
C ILE A 54 5.70 -8.52 -9.67
N LEU A 55 4.88 -9.44 -10.15
CA LEU A 55 5.09 -10.19 -11.37
C LEU A 55 4.14 -9.65 -12.44
N LEU A 56 4.69 -9.39 -13.62
CA LEU A 56 3.92 -8.98 -14.80
C LEU A 56 4.07 -10.01 -15.90
N PHE A 57 2.98 -10.23 -16.62
CA PHE A 57 2.89 -11.17 -17.72
C PHE A 57 2.23 -10.49 -18.93
N ARG A 58 2.58 -10.93 -20.13
CA ARG A 58 1.89 -10.56 -21.36
C ARG A 58 0.49 -11.17 -21.34
N PRO A 59 -0.60 -10.38 -21.36
CA PRO A 59 -1.96 -10.92 -21.28
C PRO A 59 -2.29 -11.89 -22.43
N GLU A 60 -1.72 -11.65 -23.61
CA GLU A 60 -2.02 -12.40 -24.83
C GLU A 60 -1.37 -13.79 -24.87
N THR A 61 -0.21 -13.96 -24.21
CA THR A 61 0.60 -15.19 -24.33
C THR A 61 0.97 -15.83 -23.00
N GLY A 62 0.80 -15.11 -21.88
CA GLY A 62 1.27 -15.53 -20.55
C GLY A 62 2.79 -15.40 -20.34
N GLU A 63 3.54 -14.86 -21.32
CA GLU A 63 4.99 -14.65 -21.21
C GLU A 63 5.33 -13.77 -19.99
N PRO A 64 6.26 -14.16 -19.10
CA PRO A 64 6.69 -13.31 -18.01
C PRO A 64 7.46 -12.10 -18.55
N LEU A 65 7.03 -10.90 -18.18
CA LEU A 65 7.63 -9.64 -18.64
C LEU A 65 8.58 -9.05 -17.62
N ALA A 66 8.24 -9.12 -16.33
CA ALA A 66 9.03 -8.51 -15.28
C ALA A 66 8.77 -9.15 -13.91
N VAL A 67 9.82 -9.14 -13.08
CA VAL A 67 9.74 -9.34 -11.63
C VAL A 67 10.36 -8.12 -10.97
N MET A 68 9.60 -7.47 -10.08
CA MET A 68 10.00 -6.22 -9.45
C MET A 68 9.85 -6.32 -7.93
N ASP A 69 10.69 -5.58 -7.19
CA ASP A 69 10.42 -5.32 -5.77
C ASP A 69 9.06 -4.63 -5.64
N GLY A 70 8.22 -5.19 -4.77
CA GLY A 70 6.87 -4.71 -4.55
C GLY A 70 6.72 -3.81 -3.33
N ARG A 71 7.77 -3.58 -2.54
CA ARG A 71 7.70 -2.84 -1.28
C ARG A 71 7.34 -1.38 -1.57
N LEU A 72 8.18 -0.69 -2.34
CA LEU A 72 7.94 0.72 -2.68
C LEU A 72 6.63 0.91 -3.46
N ILE A 73 6.35 0.03 -4.43
CA ILE A 73 5.09 0.08 -5.19
C ILE A 73 3.88 -0.09 -4.26
N THR A 74 3.95 -0.98 -3.27
CA THR A 74 2.88 -1.17 -2.28
C THR A 74 2.68 0.08 -1.43
N GLU A 75 3.76 0.73 -0.98
CA GLU A 75 3.69 1.98 -0.21
C GLU A 75 3.04 3.11 -1.00
N MET A 76 3.51 3.34 -2.23
CA MET A 76 3.01 4.41 -3.10
C MET A 76 1.55 4.18 -3.49
N ARG A 77 1.20 2.98 -3.96
CA ARG A 77 -0.17 2.72 -4.45
C ARG A 77 -1.20 2.71 -3.31
N THR A 78 -0.81 2.29 -2.10
CA THR A 78 -1.72 2.34 -0.93
C THR A 78 -2.00 3.78 -0.55
N ALA A 79 -0.96 4.62 -0.48
CA ALA A 79 -1.10 6.05 -0.23
C ALA A 79 -1.89 6.79 -1.32
N ALA A 80 -1.65 6.45 -2.59
CA ALA A 80 -2.34 7.07 -3.72
C ALA A 80 -3.85 6.81 -3.72
N VAL A 81 -4.29 5.59 -3.37
CA VAL A 81 -5.72 5.29 -3.22
C VAL A 81 -6.35 6.16 -2.14
N SER A 82 -5.70 6.30 -0.99
CA SER A 82 -6.15 7.19 0.08
C SER A 82 -6.20 8.66 -0.38
N ALA A 83 -5.21 9.12 -1.13
CA ALA A 83 -5.18 10.49 -1.66
C ALA A 83 -6.33 10.75 -2.66
N VAL A 84 -6.65 9.81 -3.55
CA VAL A 84 -7.81 9.92 -4.44
C VAL A 84 -9.11 9.98 -3.63
N ALA A 85 -9.27 9.11 -2.63
CA ALA A 85 -10.43 9.12 -1.76
C ALA A 85 -10.56 10.47 -1.01
N THR A 86 -9.48 10.97 -0.42
CA THR A 86 -9.46 12.28 0.25
C THR A 86 -9.78 13.42 -0.71
N LYS A 87 -9.25 13.39 -1.94
CA LYS A 87 -9.53 14.42 -2.95
C LYS A 87 -11.01 14.52 -3.27
N LEU A 88 -11.71 13.38 -3.32
CA LEU A 88 -13.12 13.31 -3.70
C LEU A 88 -14.09 13.49 -2.53
N LEU A 89 -13.71 13.03 -1.33
CA LEU A 89 -14.63 12.90 -0.20
C LEU A 89 -14.38 13.90 0.93
N ALA A 90 -13.16 14.40 1.10
CA ALA A 90 -12.86 15.37 2.15
C ALA A 90 -13.22 16.78 1.70
N ARG A 91 -13.69 17.60 2.65
CA ARG A 91 -13.97 19.02 2.41
C ARG A 91 -12.77 19.71 1.75
N ALA A 92 -13.04 20.60 0.81
CA ALA A 92 -12.00 21.29 0.05
C ALA A 92 -11.14 22.20 0.94
N ASP A 93 -11.70 22.70 2.04
CA ASP A 93 -11.07 23.60 2.99
C ASP A 93 -10.37 22.90 4.18
N THR A 94 -10.27 21.57 4.19
CA THR A 94 -9.58 20.85 5.27
C THR A 94 -8.13 21.33 5.42
N LYS A 95 -7.77 21.77 6.63
CA LYS A 95 -6.43 22.28 6.97
C LYS A 95 -5.62 21.40 7.92
N VAL A 96 -6.28 20.49 8.64
CA VAL A 96 -5.62 19.62 9.63
C VAL A 96 -5.67 18.18 9.17
N LEU A 97 -4.52 17.52 9.07
CA LEU A 97 -4.39 16.09 8.81
C LEU A 97 -4.02 15.38 10.11
N THR A 98 -4.78 14.35 10.50
CA THR A 98 -4.41 13.46 11.61
C THR A 98 -3.96 12.12 11.07
N ILE A 99 -2.78 11.65 11.49
CA ILE A 99 -2.21 10.35 11.15
C ILE A 99 -2.12 9.50 12.42
N LEU A 100 -2.76 8.33 12.40
CA LEU A 100 -2.67 7.33 13.46
C LEU A 100 -1.71 6.22 13.00
N GLY A 101 -0.52 6.21 13.59
CA GLY A 101 0.61 5.37 13.22
C GLY A 101 1.79 6.20 12.68
N SER A 102 3.01 5.75 12.96
CA SER A 102 4.27 6.43 12.62
C SER A 102 5.17 5.59 11.70
N GLY A 103 4.61 4.54 11.10
CA GLY A 103 5.32 3.57 10.27
C GLY A 103 5.51 4.00 8.82
N VAL A 104 5.93 3.05 7.98
CA VAL A 104 6.25 3.30 6.57
C VAL A 104 5.04 3.83 5.78
N GLN A 105 3.85 3.27 5.99
CA GLN A 105 2.63 3.73 5.32
C GLN A 105 2.25 5.17 5.74
N ALA A 106 2.48 5.55 7.00
CA ALA A 106 2.21 6.92 7.44
C ALA A 106 3.04 7.94 6.62
N ARG A 107 4.29 7.61 6.28
CA ARG A 107 5.17 8.49 5.52
C ARG A 107 4.71 8.61 4.07
N SER A 108 4.38 7.49 3.42
CA SER A 108 3.88 7.51 2.05
C SER A 108 2.53 8.24 1.94
N HIS A 109 1.65 8.07 2.94
CA HIS A 109 0.36 8.76 2.99
C HIS A 109 0.52 10.27 3.18
N LEU A 110 1.38 10.71 4.10
CA LEU A 110 1.67 12.13 4.27
C LEU A 110 2.15 12.76 2.94
N GLY A 111 3.08 12.09 2.25
CA GLY A 111 3.55 12.54 0.93
C GLY A 111 2.43 12.63 -0.10
N ALA A 112 1.63 11.58 -0.27
CA ALA A 112 0.56 11.55 -1.26
C ALA A 112 -0.60 12.51 -0.95
N LEU A 113 -0.98 12.65 0.32
CA LEU A 113 -2.08 13.51 0.74
C LEU A 113 -1.78 14.99 0.52
N ARG A 114 -0.51 15.41 0.71
CA ARG A 114 -0.05 16.77 0.42
C ARG A 114 -0.12 17.14 -1.06
N LEU A 115 -0.22 16.16 -1.97
CA LEU A 115 -0.41 16.43 -3.40
C LEU A 115 -1.85 16.77 -3.78
N VAL A 116 -2.82 16.50 -2.89
CA VAL A 116 -4.25 16.68 -3.18
C VAL A 116 -4.93 17.69 -2.25
N ARG A 117 -4.28 18.09 -1.16
CA ARG A 117 -4.76 19.06 -0.17
C ARG A 117 -3.60 19.79 0.48
N GLU A 118 -3.84 21.06 0.80
CA GLU A 118 -2.94 21.91 1.57
C GLU A 118 -3.27 21.82 3.07
N PHE A 119 -2.39 21.18 3.84
CA PHE A 119 -2.52 21.08 5.29
C PHE A 119 -1.61 22.08 5.98
N THR A 120 -2.15 22.85 6.92
CA THR A 120 -1.40 23.77 7.78
C THR A 120 -0.92 23.10 9.06
N GLU A 121 -1.54 21.99 9.45
CA GLU A 121 -1.19 21.23 10.64
C GLU A 121 -1.27 19.72 10.35
N VAL A 122 -0.26 18.98 10.82
CA VAL A 122 -0.25 17.51 10.79
C VAL A 122 -0.11 16.98 12.22
N ARG A 123 -1.15 16.31 12.71
CA ARG A 123 -1.16 15.66 14.03
C ARG A 123 -0.82 14.20 13.87
N VAL A 124 0.07 13.69 14.72
CA VAL A 124 0.53 12.30 14.64
C VAL A 124 0.39 11.66 16.00
N TRP A 125 -0.21 10.47 16.03
CA TRP A 125 -0.24 9.64 17.22
C TRP A 125 0.28 8.24 16.88
N SER A 126 1.05 7.64 17.78
CA SER A 126 1.46 6.24 17.68
C SER A 126 1.88 5.72 19.06
N PRO A 127 1.74 4.41 19.34
CA PRO A 127 2.23 3.82 20.59
C PRO A 127 3.74 4.03 20.84
N GLY A 128 4.52 4.29 19.79
CA GLY A 128 5.93 4.70 19.89
C GLY A 128 6.43 5.34 18.60
N ASN A 129 7.48 6.17 18.70
CA ASN A 129 8.16 6.87 17.59
C ASN A 129 7.37 8.00 16.88
N ALA A 130 6.34 8.58 17.52
CA ALA A 130 5.62 9.72 16.94
C ALA A 130 6.57 10.92 16.68
N ASP A 131 7.44 11.24 17.64
CA ASP A 131 8.39 12.35 17.52
C ASP A 131 9.37 12.17 16.36
N ARG A 132 9.85 10.94 16.13
CA ARG A 132 10.73 10.62 15.00
C ARG A 132 10.02 10.71 13.65
N PHE A 133 8.70 10.56 13.63
CA PHE A 133 7.92 10.77 12.42
C PHE A 133 7.69 12.26 12.15
N ALA A 134 7.48 13.06 13.20
CA ALA A 134 7.17 14.48 13.10
C ALA A 134 8.39 15.37 12.75
N ARG A 135 9.61 14.88 13.02
CA ARG A 135 10.88 15.48 12.56
C ARG A 135 11.15 15.13 11.10
#